data_AF-A0A0S8KVT5-F1
#
_entry.id   AF-A0A0S8KVT5-F1
#
_cell.length_a   1.000
_cell.length_b   1.000
_cell.length_c   1.000
_cell.angle_alpha   90.00
_cell.angle_beta   90.00
_cell.angle_gamma   90.00
#
_symmetry.space_group_name_H-M   'P 1'
#
loop_
_entity.id
_entity.type
_entity.pdbx_description
1 polymer ?
#
loop_
_entity_poly.entity_id
_entity_poly.type
_entity_poly.pdbx_seq_one_letter_code
_entity_poly.pdbx_strand_id
1 'polypeptide(L)'
;MYCNNCGAWNPEESKFCAKCGKPVSGAPATIRDRWVGPGLMVAIVAVLLVVIAVLVAILVRDQFARVWPGVTAQPTPTEIAMLPTATPTQGAVPATATPSLLPSPSPTASQVPTPVATPTSTPEPTPIQRTFRLVYRECIPPGVSLGSVKGQVFDKAGRVIPGAKVRITINGYEWQSDANPATTNSAGWFEWILEVGQKVQFVELIVDGRSVPFSPQGFEVKALGGCFQQVDFIEQ
;
A
#
# COMPACT_ATOMS: atom_id res chain seq x y z
N MET A 1 -13.54 -22.34 -22.62
CA MET A 1 -12.49 -23.35 -22.95
C MET A 1 -12.97 -24.31 -24.04
N TYR A 2 -12.06 -24.87 -24.85
CA TYR A 2 -12.41 -25.82 -25.93
C TYR A 2 -12.29 -27.28 -25.48
N CYS A 3 -13.21 -28.14 -25.92
CA CYS A 3 -13.19 -29.56 -25.56
C CYS A 3 -12.09 -30.32 -26.31
N ASN A 4 -11.15 -30.92 -25.58
CA ASN A 4 -10.04 -31.71 -26.16
C ASN A 4 -10.48 -32.95 -26.96
N ASN A 5 -11.74 -33.38 -26.82
CA ASN A 5 -12.25 -34.57 -27.51
C ASN A 5 -13.02 -34.24 -28.80
N CYS A 6 -13.70 -33.09 -28.90
CA CYS A 6 -14.53 -32.76 -30.06
C CYS A 6 -14.38 -31.33 -30.60
N GLY A 7 -13.54 -30.50 -29.98
CA GLY A 7 -13.27 -29.13 -30.41
C GLY A 7 -14.39 -28.12 -30.14
N ALA A 8 -15.50 -28.51 -29.51
CA ALA A 8 -16.57 -27.57 -29.19
C ALA A 8 -16.16 -26.59 -28.08
N TRP A 9 -16.59 -25.34 -28.20
CA TRP A 9 -16.44 -24.34 -27.13
C TRP A 9 -17.42 -24.62 -26.00
N ASN A 10 -16.95 -24.56 -24.75
CA ASN A 10 -17.76 -24.60 -23.54
C ASN A 10 -17.41 -23.40 -22.62
N PRO A 11 -18.37 -22.91 -21.82
CA PRO A 11 -18.09 -21.92 -20.78
C PRO A 11 -17.20 -22.51 -19.67
N GLU A 12 -16.50 -21.66 -18.92
CA GLU A 12 -15.42 -22.05 -17.99
C GLU A 12 -15.92 -22.84 -16.77
N GLU A 13 -17.20 -22.68 -16.43
CA GLU A 13 -17.90 -23.38 -15.35
C GLU A 13 -18.47 -24.76 -15.77
N SER A 14 -18.37 -25.13 -17.05
CA SER A 14 -18.91 -26.42 -17.52
C SER A 14 -18.09 -27.60 -17.05
N LYS A 15 -18.72 -28.56 -16.35
CA LYS A 15 -18.08 -29.85 -15.98
C LYS A 15 -18.00 -30.83 -17.15
N PHE A 16 -18.93 -30.73 -18.10
CA PHE A 16 -19.07 -31.64 -19.24
C PHE A 16 -19.24 -30.85 -20.54
N CYS A 17 -18.84 -31.45 -21.66
CA CYS A 17 -19.04 -30.85 -22.97
C CYS A 17 -20.48 -30.98 -23.44
N ALA A 18 -21.11 -29.84 -23.77
CA ALA A 18 -22.48 -29.78 -24.26
C ALA A 18 -22.68 -30.54 -25.58
N LYS A 19 -21.62 -30.73 -26.37
CA LYS A 19 -21.68 -31.42 -27.66
C LYS A 19 -21.43 -32.93 -27.56
N CYS A 20 -20.47 -33.38 -26.76
CA CYS A 20 -20.06 -34.79 -26.73
C CYS A 20 -20.22 -35.49 -25.38
N GLY A 21 -20.68 -34.79 -24.35
CA GLY A 21 -20.93 -35.34 -23.01
C GLY A 21 -19.68 -35.67 -22.18
N LYS A 22 -18.47 -35.65 -22.77
CA LYS A 22 -17.24 -35.96 -22.04
C LYS A 22 -16.85 -34.87 -21.03
N PRO A 23 -16.22 -35.24 -19.90
CA PRO A 23 -15.71 -34.26 -18.95
C PRO A 23 -14.66 -33.38 -19.61
N VAL A 24 -14.67 -32.10 -19.31
CA VAL A 24 -13.69 -31.17 -19.85
C VAL A 24 -12.56 -30.96 -18.84
N SER A 25 -11.37 -31.42 -19.22
CA SER A 25 -10.14 -31.33 -18.44
C SER A 25 -9.80 -29.86 -18.19
N GLY A 26 -10.12 -29.35 -17.00
CA GLY A 26 -9.92 -27.94 -16.66
C GLY A 26 -10.72 -27.44 -15.47
N ALA A 27 -11.76 -28.15 -15.03
CA ALA A 27 -12.39 -27.83 -13.75
C ALA A 27 -11.34 -28.02 -12.64
N PRO A 28 -11.01 -26.99 -11.84
CA PRO A 28 -10.15 -27.17 -10.69
C PRO A 28 -10.75 -28.30 -9.87
N ALA A 29 -9.96 -29.31 -9.54
CA ALA A 29 -10.36 -30.35 -8.63
C ALA A 29 -10.85 -29.64 -7.36
N THR A 30 -12.16 -29.52 -7.21
CA THR A 30 -12.77 -29.06 -5.98
C THR A 30 -12.17 -29.95 -4.93
N ILE A 31 -11.46 -29.36 -3.96
CA ILE A 31 -10.94 -30.01 -2.76
C ILE A 31 -12.18 -30.44 -1.97
N ARG A 32 -12.82 -31.49 -2.48
CA ARG A 32 -13.94 -32.15 -1.85
C ARG A 32 -13.32 -33.39 -1.22
N ASP A 33 -13.40 -33.38 0.11
CA ASP A 33 -13.09 -34.49 0.99
C ASP A 33 -11.60 -34.85 1.10
N ARG A 34 -10.80 -33.92 1.63
CA ARG A 34 -9.77 -34.36 2.60
C ARG A 34 -10.53 -34.86 3.82
N TRP A 35 -10.90 -36.14 3.76
CA TRP A 35 -11.32 -36.93 4.89
C TRP A 35 -10.32 -36.65 6.03
N VAL A 36 -10.78 -35.89 7.02
CA VAL A 36 -9.99 -35.55 8.19
C VAL A 36 -9.80 -36.84 8.96
N GLY A 37 -8.74 -37.58 8.62
CA GLY A 37 -8.43 -38.83 9.28
C GLY A 37 -8.32 -38.61 10.78
N PRO A 38 -8.62 -39.63 11.60
CA PRO A 38 -8.66 -39.53 13.06
C PRO A 38 -7.38 -38.92 13.67
N GLY A 39 -6.25 -38.99 12.97
CA GLY A 39 -4.99 -38.37 13.38
C GLY A 39 -5.04 -36.84 13.53
N LEU A 40 -5.80 -36.11 12.70
CA LEU A 40 -5.87 -34.65 12.84
C LEU A 40 -6.71 -34.25 14.07
N MET A 41 -7.78 -34.98 14.35
CA MET A 41 -8.60 -34.74 15.55
C MET A 41 -7.80 -35.02 16.82
N VAL A 42 -7.00 -36.09 16.85
CA VAL A 42 -6.08 -36.37 17.97
C VAL A 42 -5.05 -35.27 18.13
N ALA A 43 -4.47 -34.76 17.05
CA ALA A 43 -3.50 -33.66 17.10
C ALA A 43 -4.12 -32.36 17.63
N ILE A 44 -5.34 -32.01 17.18
CA ILE A 44 -6.05 -30.81 17.66
C ILE A 44 -6.36 -30.93 19.15
N VAL A 45 -6.86 -32.09 19.60
CA VAL A 45 -7.14 -32.32 21.03
C VAL A 45 -5.87 -32.26 21.87
N ALA A 46 -4.75 -32.83 21.40
CA ALA A 46 -3.47 -32.77 22.09
C ALA A 46 -2.96 -31.32 22.23
N VAL A 47 -3.03 -30.52 21.16
CA VAL A 47 -2.65 -29.10 21.21
C VAL A 47 -3.55 -28.32 22.17
N LEU A 48 -4.87 -28.58 22.13
CA LEU A 48 -5.81 -27.91 23.02
C LEU A 48 -5.53 -28.22 24.50
N LEU A 49 -5.19 -29.47 24.84
CA LEU A 49 -4.81 -29.87 26.19
C LEU A 49 -3.52 -29.19 26.66
N VAL A 50 -2.52 -29.03 25.78
CA VAL A 50 -1.29 -28.30 26.10
C VAL A 50 -1.59 -26.83 26.38
N VAL A 51 -2.42 -26.18 25.55
CA VAL A 51 -2.81 -24.78 25.76
C VAL A 51 -3.55 -24.60 27.08
N ILE A 52 -4.48 -25.51 27.42
CA ILE A 52 -5.20 -25.49 28.69
C ILE A 52 -4.23 -25.66 29.87
N ALA A 53 -3.28 -26.60 29.80
CA ALA A 53 -2.29 -26.80 30.85
C ALA A 53 -1.42 -25.57 31.09
N VAL A 54 -1.01 -24.88 30.01
CA VAL A 54 -0.24 -23.63 30.10
C VAL A 54 -1.08 -22.52 30.74
N LEU A 55 -2.35 -22.36 30.34
CA LEU A 55 -3.23 -21.36 30.95
C LEU A 55 -3.47 -21.63 32.44
N VAL A 56 -3.67 -22.89 32.84
CA VAL A 56 -3.79 -23.28 34.25
C VAL A 56 -2.52 -22.96 35.01
N ALA A 57 -1.33 -23.25 34.47
CA ALA A 57 -0.05 -22.92 35.12
C ALA A 57 0.13 -21.40 35.32
N ILE A 58 -0.28 -20.59 34.35
CA ILE A 58 -0.25 -19.12 34.46
C ILE A 58 -1.20 -18.64 35.55
N LEU A 59 -2.43 -19.15 35.59
CA LEU A 59 -3.43 -18.78 36.59
C LEU A 59 -3.00 -19.20 38.01
N VAL A 60 -2.41 -20.39 38.18
CA VAL A 60 -1.88 -20.85 39.47
C VAL A 60 -0.69 -19.99 39.90
N ARG A 61 0.20 -19.60 38.98
CA ARG A 61 1.32 -18.69 39.28
C ARG A 61 0.82 -17.31 39.74
N ASP A 62 -0.21 -16.77 39.11
CA ASP A 62 -0.78 -15.46 39.50
C ASP A 62 -1.46 -15.53 40.88
N GLN A 63 -2.19 -16.61 41.16
CA GLN A 63 -2.76 -16.84 42.50
C GLN A 63 -1.67 -17.00 43.58
N PHE A 64 -0.59 -17.70 43.27
CA PHE A 64 0.53 -17.90 44.21
C PHE A 64 1.28 -16.59 44.50
N ALA A 65 1.43 -15.72 43.49
CA ALA A 65 2.03 -14.40 43.67
C ALA A 65 1.20 -13.48 44.59
N ARG A 66 -0.12 -13.68 44.67
CA ARG A 66 -0.98 -12.90 45.58
C ARG A 66 -1.00 -13.39 47.02
N VAL A 67 -0.73 -14.68 47.25
CA VAL A 67 -0.73 -15.27 48.61
C VAL A 67 0.61 -15.10 49.32
N TRP A 68 1.70 -14.78 48.61
CA TRP A 68 3.04 -14.64 49.19
C TRP A 68 3.65 -13.23 49.08
N PRO A 69 3.04 -12.18 49.70
CA PRO A 69 3.65 -10.87 49.77
C PRO A 69 4.68 -10.86 50.91
N GLY A 70 5.88 -11.39 50.67
CA GLY A 70 6.96 -11.13 51.62
C GLY A 70 8.16 -12.04 51.57
N VAL A 71 8.96 -11.98 50.49
CA VAL A 71 10.43 -12.10 50.58
C VAL A 71 11.07 -11.41 49.36
N THR A 72 10.87 -10.11 49.19
CA THR A 72 11.85 -9.29 48.43
C THR A 72 12.02 -7.99 49.19
N ALA A 73 12.87 -8.04 50.23
CA ALA A 73 13.40 -6.82 50.82
C ALA A 73 14.16 -6.08 49.71
N GLN A 74 13.61 -4.95 49.29
CA GLN A 74 14.25 -4.02 48.37
C GLN A 74 15.55 -3.53 49.03
N PRO A 75 16.73 -3.70 48.42
CA PRO A 75 17.95 -3.12 48.96
C PRO A 75 17.79 -1.60 48.99
N THR A 76 17.92 -1.03 50.19
CA THR A 76 18.00 0.41 50.41
C THR A 76 19.04 1.00 49.45
N PRO A 77 18.67 1.93 48.54
CA PRO A 77 19.64 2.54 47.66
C PRO A 77 20.61 3.35 48.52
N THR A 78 21.87 2.92 48.54
CA THR A 78 22.98 3.73 49.05
C THR A 78 23.07 4.97 48.19
N GLU A 79 22.79 6.12 48.78
CA GLU A 79 22.93 7.43 48.19
C GLU A 79 24.41 7.70 47.90
N ILE A 80 24.83 7.46 46.66
CA ILE A 80 26.15 7.83 46.18
C ILE A 80 26.08 9.32 45.84
N ALA A 81 26.71 10.14 46.68
CA ALA A 81 26.94 11.56 46.43
C ALA A 81 27.61 11.74 45.06
N MET A 82 26.87 12.31 44.12
CA MET A 82 27.36 12.63 42.78
C MET A 82 28.42 13.75 42.87
N LEU A 83 29.62 13.47 42.34
CA LEU A 83 30.57 14.51 41.97
C LEU A 83 29.98 15.35 40.82
N PRO A 84 30.15 16.70 40.82
CA PRO A 84 29.69 17.55 39.74
C PRO A 84 30.48 17.22 38.46
N THR A 85 29.79 16.70 37.46
CA THR A 85 30.32 16.54 36.10
C THR A 85 30.25 17.90 35.41
N ALA A 86 31.40 18.42 35.00
CA ALA A 86 31.53 19.72 34.35
C ALA A 86 30.78 19.72 33.00
N THR A 87 29.83 20.64 32.88
CA THR A 87 29.16 21.03 31.64
C THR A 87 30.18 21.64 30.66
N PRO A 88 30.32 21.14 29.42
CA PRO A 88 31.13 21.83 28.42
C PRO A 88 30.43 23.12 27.97
N THR A 89 31.13 24.23 28.16
CA THR A 89 30.80 25.59 27.78
C THR A 89 30.70 25.76 26.25
N GLN A 90 29.70 26.56 25.86
CA GLN A 90 29.37 27.07 24.53
C GLN A 90 30.56 27.52 23.66
N GLY A 91 30.51 27.13 22.38
CA GLY A 91 31.11 27.90 21.29
C GLY A 91 30.05 28.83 20.69
N ALA A 92 30.14 30.12 21.00
CA ALA A 92 29.33 31.17 20.40
C ALA A 92 29.71 31.35 18.93
N VAL A 93 28.73 31.20 18.02
CA VAL A 93 28.89 31.59 16.62
C VAL A 93 28.47 33.06 16.49
N PRO A 94 29.30 33.93 15.88
CA PRO A 94 29.02 35.36 15.79
C PRO A 94 27.84 35.68 14.87
N ALA A 95 26.98 36.57 15.35
CA ALA A 95 25.94 37.22 14.56
C ALA A 95 26.57 37.97 13.38
N THR A 96 26.22 37.58 12.15
CA THR A 96 26.60 38.33 10.95
C THR A 96 25.54 39.37 10.65
N ALA A 97 26.01 40.60 10.51
CA ALA A 97 25.24 41.82 10.44
C ALA A 97 24.36 41.95 9.20
N THR A 98 23.19 42.54 9.43
CA THR A 98 22.28 43.19 8.48
C THR A 98 22.99 44.24 7.62
N PRO A 99 22.95 44.16 6.28
CA PRO A 99 23.25 45.30 5.43
C PRO A 99 21.98 46.13 5.15
N SER A 100 21.97 47.29 5.81
CA SER A 100 21.63 48.63 5.31
C SER A 100 20.79 48.76 4.02
N LEU A 101 19.65 49.43 4.19
CA LEU A 101 18.81 50.02 3.14
C LEU A 101 19.60 51.11 2.39
N LEU A 102 19.64 51.03 1.06
CA LEU A 102 20.14 52.10 0.18
C LEU A 102 18.97 52.67 -0.66
N PRO A 103 18.90 54.00 -0.86
CA PRO A 103 17.74 54.69 -1.41
C PRO A 103 17.36 54.36 -2.87
N SER A 104 16.06 54.46 -3.05
CA SER A 104 15.26 54.60 -4.27
C SER A 104 15.92 55.41 -5.40
N PRO A 105 16.09 54.83 -6.60
CA PRO A 105 16.30 55.60 -7.81
C PRO A 105 14.97 56.18 -8.36
N SER A 106 15.08 57.45 -8.71
CA SER A 106 14.13 58.36 -9.37
C SER A 106 13.21 57.73 -10.44
N PRO A 107 11.93 58.17 -10.56
CA PRO A 107 11.05 57.75 -11.65
C PRO A 107 11.57 58.29 -12.97
N THR A 108 12.14 57.42 -13.79
CA THR A 108 12.43 57.72 -15.19
C THR A 108 11.11 57.68 -15.96
N ALA A 109 10.76 58.80 -16.60
CA ALA A 109 9.60 58.91 -17.46
C ALA A 109 9.64 57.82 -18.53
N SER A 110 8.73 56.86 -18.38
CA SER A 110 8.51 55.77 -19.33
C SER A 110 7.98 56.36 -20.63
N GLN A 111 8.79 56.32 -21.69
CA GLN A 111 8.31 56.62 -23.03
C GLN A 111 7.29 55.54 -23.39
N VAL A 112 6.09 55.97 -23.80
CA VAL A 112 5.04 55.10 -24.31
C VAL A 112 5.60 54.33 -25.50
N PRO A 113 5.83 53.01 -25.40
CA PRO A 113 6.24 52.22 -26.56
C PRO A 113 5.06 52.22 -27.54
N THR A 114 5.35 52.54 -28.79
CA THR A 114 4.46 52.33 -29.93
C THR A 114 3.89 50.91 -29.86
N PRO A 115 2.57 50.69 -30.04
CA PRO A 115 1.99 49.35 -30.03
C PRO A 115 2.60 48.53 -31.16
N VAL A 116 3.59 47.71 -30.83
CA VAL A 116 4.07 46.64 -31.70
C VAL A 116 2.92 45.66 -31.80
N ALA A 117 2.45 45.39 -33.02
CA ALA A 117 1.42 44.41 -33.26
C ALA A 117 1.85 43.09 -32.61
N THR A 118 1.14 42.68 -31.56
CA THR A 118 1.33 41.39 -30.91
C THR A 118 1.21 40.32 -32.00
N PRO A 119 2.26 39.53 -32.26
CA PRO A 119 2.14 38.44 -33.21
C PRO A 119 1.01 37.55 -32.71
N THR A 120 -0.02 37.37 -33.54
CA THR A 120 -1.08 36.40 -33.31
C THR A 120 -0.41 35.07 -33.03
N SER A 121 -0.41 34.66 -31.75
CA SER A 121 0.21 33.40 -31.34
C SER A 121 -0.50 32.30 -32.11
N THR A 122 0.26 31.63 -32.97
CA THR A 122 -0.17 30.35 -33.52
C THR A 122 -0.51 29.46 -32.32
N PRO A 123 -1.72 28.87 -32.27
CA PRO A 123 -2.11 28.07 -31.12
C PRO A 123 -1.03 27.00 -30.90
N GLU A 124 -0.36 27.07 -29.75
CA GLU A 124 0.56 26.04 -29.31
C GLU A 124 -0.23 24.74 -29.31
N PRO A 125 0.24 23.68 -30.01
CA PRO A 125 -0.51 22.45 -30.12
C PRO A 125 -0.81 21.94 -28.72
N THR A 126 -2.09 21.88 -28.35
CA THR A 126 -2.52 21.35 -27.06
C THR A 126 -1.88 19.97 -26.88
N PRO A 127 -0.94 19.80 -25.93
CA PRO A 127 -0.26 18.54 -25.78
C PRO A 127 -1.30 17.46 -25.52
N ILE A 128 -1.26 16.38 -26.30
CA ILE A 128 -2.15 15.24 -26.12
C ILE A 128 -1.93 14.71 -24.71
N GLN A 129 -2.84 15.04 -23.79
CA GLN A 129 -2.78 14.60 -22.42
C GLN A 129 -3.23 13.13 -22.36
N ARG A 130 -2.36 12.26 -21.84
CA ARG A 130 -2.73 10.88 -21.54
C ARG A 130 -3.81 10.88 -20.48
N THR A 131 -4.84 10.07 -20.67
CA THR A 131 -5.90 9.84 -19.68
C THR A 131 -5.96 8.35 -19.36
N PHE A 132 -6.26 8.02 -18.10
CA PHE A 132 -6.30 6.63 -17.64
C PHE A 132 -7.66 6.26 -17.08
N ARG A 133 -8.07 5.00 -17.30
CA ARG A 133 -9.18 4.38 -16.59
C ARG A 133 -8.63 3.54 -15.44
N LEU A 134 -9.18 3.74 -14.25
CA LEU A 134 -8.95 2.88 -13.10
C LEU A 134 -9.91 1.69 -13.16
N VAL A 135 -9.37 0.47 -13.04
CA VAL A 135 -10.11 -0.79 -13.10
C VAL A 135 -9.84 -1.61 -11.85
N TYR A 136 -10.87 -1.85 -11.05
CA TYR A 136 -10.80 -2.75 -9.91
C TYR A 136 -11.15 -4.18 -10.31
N ARG A 137 -10.28 -5.14 -9.99
CA ARG A 137 -10.44 -6.58 -10.30
C ARG A 137 -10.74 -7.44 -9.08
N GLU A 138 -11.36 -6.83 -8.07
CA GLU A 138 -11.79 -7.52 -6.85
C GLU A 138 -10.62 -8.03 -5.98
N CYS A 139 -10.96 -8.95 -5.07
CA CYS A 139 -10.10 -9.57 -4.07
C CYS A 139 -9.54 -10.87 -4.65
N ILE A 140 -8.26 -10.87 -5.01
CA ILE A 140 -7.60 -12.00 -5.64
C ILE A 140 -6.81 -12.75 -4.56
N PRO A 141 -7.07 -14.06 -4.31
CA PRO A 141 -6.39 -14.81 -3.26
C PRO A 141 -4.92 -15.10 -3.62
N PRO A 142 -3.97 -14.81 -2.70
CA PRO A 142 -2.78 -15.66 -2.57
C PRO A 142 -2.59 -16.20 -1.15
N GLY A 143 -3.52 -15.94 -0.21
CA GLY A 143 -3.54 -16.57 1.11
C GLY A 143 -2.65 -15.96 2.20
N VAL A 144 -2.35 -14.66 2.15
CA VAL A 144 -1.64 -13.97 3.24
C VAL A 144 -2.61 -13.34 4.24
N SER A 145 -2.26 -13.31 5.53
CA SER A 145 -3.11 -12.73 6.59
C SER A 145 -3.15 -11.20 6.60
N LEU A 146 -2.18 -10.55 5.94
CA LEU A 146 -2.07 -9.10 5.83
C LEU A 146 -2.99 -8.54 4.74
N GLY A 147 -3.35 -7.26 4.86
CA GLY A 147 -4.00 -6.54 3.78
C GLY A 147 -2.99 -6.14 2.71
N SER A 148 -3.33 -6.32 1.44
CA SER A 148 -2.51 -5.79 0.33
C SER A 148 -3.39 -5.13 -0.73
N VAL A 149 -2.93 -3.99 -1.24
CA VAL A 149 -3.49 -3.35 -2.44
C VAL A 149 -2.36 -3.24 -3.45
N LYS A 150 -2.56 -3.79 -4.65
CA LYS A 150 -1.56 -3.77 -5.72
C LYS A 150 -2.22 -3.64 -7.08
N GLY A 151 -1.43 -3.40 -8.11
CA GLY A 151 -1.96 -3.33 -9.47
C GLY A 151 -0.91 -2.98 -10.48
N GLN A 152 -1.35 -2.85 -11.73
CA GLN A 152 -0.47 -2.54 -12.85
C GLN A 152 -0.91 -1.27 -13.59
N VAL A 153 0.05 -0.62 -14.24
CA VAL A 153 -0.20 0.52 -15.13
C VAL A 153 0.08 0.08 -16.56
N PHE A 154 -0.87 0.30 -17.46
CA PHE A 154 -0.83 -0.11 -18.86
C PHE A 154 -0.96 1.07 -19.81
N ASP A 155 -0.23 1.02 -20.91
CA ASP A 155 -0.39 1.92 -22.05
C ASP A 155 -1.58 1.52 -22.93
N LYS A 156 -1.87 2.32 -23.94
CA LYS A 156 -2.98 2.09 -24.88
C LYS A 156 -2.86 0.79 -25.69
N ALA A 157 -1.64 0.25 -25.82
CA ALA A 157 -1.37 -1.02 -26.48
C ALA A 157 -1.46 -2.23 -25.51
N GLY A 158 -1.79 -2.00 -24.24
CA GLY A 158 -1.84 -3.03 -23.21
C GLY A 158 -0.46 -3.46 -22.68
N ARG A 159 0.59 -2.67 -22.95
CA ARG A 159 1.94 -2.93 -22.42
C ARG A 159 2.09 -2.26 -21.07
N VAL A 160 2.85 -2.88 -20.18
CA VAL A 160 3.10 -2.33 -18.85
C VAL A 160 3.98 -1.07 -18.90
N ILE A 161 3.70 -0.11 -18.04
CA ILE A 161 4.47 1.13 -17.88
C ILE A 161 5.31 1.03 -16.59
N PRO A 162 6.61 0.70 -16.68
CA PRO A 162 7.52 0.71 -15.54
C PRO A 162 7.88 2.15 -15.12
N GLY A 163 8.18 2.36 -13.83
CA GLY A 163 8.56 3.67 -13.29
C GLY A 163 7.42 4.67 -13.10
N ALA A 164 6.18 4.28 -13.41
CA ALA A 164 5.01 5.06 -13.05
C ALA A 164 4.86 5.13 -11.52
N LYS A 165 4.35 6.23 -10.99
CA LYS A 165 4.13 6.38 -9.54
C LYS A 165 2.65 6.54 -9.24
N VAL A 166 2.16 5.84 -8.23
CA VAL A 166 0.77 5.91 -7.78
C VAL A 166 0.76 6.43 -6.35
N ARG A 167 0.01 7.51 -6.09
CA ARG A 167 -0.15 8.08 -4.76
C ARG A 167 -1.51 7.70 -4.18
N ILE A 168 -1.53 7.38 -2.89
CA ILE A 168 -2.74 7.06 -2.15
C ILE A 168 -2.90 7.91 -0.88
N THR A 169 -4.12 7.96 -0.38
CA THR A 169 -4.44 8.31 1.01
C THR A 169 -4.92 7.05 1.75
N ILE A 170 -4.73 7.03 3.07
CA ILE A 170 -5.20 5.96 3.94
C ILE A 170 -6.18 6.53 4.97
N ASN A 171 -7.39 5.96 5.02
CA ASN A 171 -8.47 6.39 5.90
C ASN A 171 -8.78 7.89 5.80
N GLY A 172 -8.63 8.47 4.59
CA GLY A 172 -8.84 9.89 4.32
C GLY A 172 -7.65 10.80 4.67
N TYR A 173 -6.54 10.26 5.17
CA TYR A 173 -5.34 11.02 5.50
C TYR A 173 -4.24 10.80 4.45
N GLU A 174 -3.46 11.85 4.16
CA GLU A 174 -2.25 11.69 3.38
C GLU A 174 -1.24 10.84 4.16
N TRP A 175 -0.85 9.72 3.58
CA TRP A 175 0.08 8.80 4.21
C TRP A 175 1.52 9.20 3.89
N GLN A 176 2.22 9.75 4.88
CA GLN A 176 3.62 10.17 4.78
C GLN A 176 4.54 8.97 5.03
N SER A 177 5.03 8.35 3.95
CA SER A 177 5.92 7.18 3.98
C SER A 177 6.75 7.14 2.71
N ASP A 178 7.97 6.62 2.78
CA ASP A 178 8.82 6.42 1.59
C ASP A 178 8.18 5.44 0.58
N ALA A 179 7.20 4.63 1.01
CA ALA A 179 6.42 3.76 0.15
C ALA A 179 5.27 4.47 -0.59
N ASN A 180 5.03 5.76 -0.34
CA ASN A 180 3.97 6.55 -0.96
C ASN A 180 4.55 7.84 -1.58
N PRO A 181 4.54 7.99 -2.92
CA PRO A 181 3.88 7.11 -3.89
C PRO A 181 4.64 5.81 -4.17
N ALA A 182 3.90 4.73 -4.46
CA ALA A 182 4.51 3.47 -4.90
C ALA A 182 4.95 3.60 -6.36
N THR A 183 6.12 3.06 -6.68
CA THR A 183 6.68 3.08 -8.05
C THR A 183 6.51 1.71 -8.71
N THR A 184 6.04 1.67 -9.96
CA THR A 184 5.90 0.43 -10.69
C THR A 184 7.25 -0.17 -11.06
N ASN A 185 7.39 -1.49 -10.85
CA ASN A 185 8.60 -2.23 -11.22
C ASN A 185 8.67 -2.50 -12.74
N SER A 186 9.65 -3.30 -13.18
CA SER A 186 9.83 -3.67 -14.59
C SER A 186 8.66 -4.45 -15.20
N ALA A 187 7.83 -5.08 -14.38
CA ALA A 187 6.60 -5.76 -14.77
C ALA A 187 5.36 -4.87 -14.59
N GLY A 188 5.52 -3.58 -14.33
CA GLY A 188 4.45 -2.60 -14.15
C GLY A 188 3.71 -2.68 -12.81
N TRP A 189 4.15 -3.51 -11.86
CA TRP A 189 3.46 -3.69 -10.58
C TRP A 189 3.84 -2.62 -9.56
N PHE A 190 2.84 -2.04 -8.90
CA PHE A 190 2.96 -1.31 -7.64
C PHE A 190 2.24 -2.08 -6.52
N GLU A 191 2.66 -1.91 -5.26
CA GLU A 191 2.06 -2.60 -4.12
C GLU A 191 2.21 -1.80 -2.81
N TRP A 192 1.21 -1.90 -1.94
CA TRP A 192 1.28 -1.55 -0.53
C TRP A 192 0.84 -2.71 0.35
N ILE A 193 1.60 -2.96 1.40
CA ILE A 193 1.22 -3.86 2.50
C ILE A 193 0.61 -3.00 3.59
N LEU A 194 -0.61 -3.37 4.00
CA LEU A 194 -1.50 -2.54 4.82
C LEU A 194 -2.09 -3.36 5.97
N GLU A 195 -2.56 -2.66 7.00
CA GLU A 195 -3.37 -3.30 8.02
C GLU A 195 -4.76 -3.63 7.47
N VAL A 196 -5.29 -4.79 7.87
CA VAL A 196 -6.63 -5.21 7.46
C VAL A 196 -7.65 -4.19 7.95
N GLY A 197 -8.49 -3.72 7.03
CA GLY A 197 -9.54 -2.75 7.28
C GLY A 197 -9.21 -1.32 6.92
N GLN A 198 -7.95 -1.00 6.63
CA GLN A 198 -7.55 0.32 6.12
C GLN A 198 -8.21 0.60 4.77
N LYS A 199 -8.70 1.82 4.59
CA LYS A 199 -9.31 2.31 3.35
C LYS A 199 -8.28 3.06 2.53
N VAL A 200 -8.08 2.65 1.29
CA VAL A 200 -7.12 3.22 0.34
C VAL A 200 -7.88 3.98 -0.72
N GLN A 201 -7.54 5.25 -0.90
CA GLN A 201 -8.08 6.05 -2.00
C GLN A 201 -6.94 6.50 -2.92
N PHE A 202 -7.14 6.33 -4.22
CA PHE A 202 -6.16 6.72 -5.24
C PHE A 202 -6.35 8.20 -5.57
N VAL A 203 -5.27 8.98 -5.47
CA VAL A 203 -5.34 10.45 -5.60
C VAL A 203 -4.44 11.01 -6.69
N GLU A 204 -3.39 10.30 -7.08
CA GLU A 204 -2.48 10.78 -8.12
C GLU A 204 -1.87 9.60 -8.89
N LEU A 205 -1.79 9.74 -10.21
CA LEU A 205 -1.00 8.88 -11.09
C LEU A 205 0.05 9.75 -11.79
N ILE A 206 1.32 9.35 -11.71
CA ILE A 206 2.44 10.05 -12.32
C ILE A 206 3.07 9.13 -13.36
N VAL A 207 3.11 9.55 -14.62
CA VAL A 207 3.71 8.82 -15.74
C VAL A 207 4.71 9.73 -16.40
N ASP A 208 5.93 9.24 -16.66
CA ASP A 208 7.04 10.02 -17.25
C ASP A 208 7.31 11.33 -16.48
N GLY A 209 7.17 11.29 -15.15
CA GLY A 209 7.38 12.44 -14.26
C GLY A 209 6.27 13.49 -14.29
N ARG A 210 5.15 13.23 -14.97
CA ARG A 210 4.01 14.16 -15.06
C ARG A 210 2.76 13.55 -14.43
N SER A 211 2.03 14.36 -13.67
CA SER A 211 0.72 13.98 -13.15
C SER A 211 -0.25 13.83 -14.34
N VAL A 212 -0.95 12.70 -14.41
CA VAL A 212 -1.90 12.37 -15.47
C VAL A 212 -3.28 12.12 -14.88
N PRO A 213 -4.35 12.61 -15.52
CA PRO A 213 -5.71 12.38 -15.06
C PRO A 213 -6.11 10.91 -15.20
N PHE A 214 -6.89 10.43 -14.24
CA PHE A 214 -7.55 9.13 -14.34
C PHE A 214 -9.01 9.19 -13.89
N SER A 215 -9.81 8.17 -14.21
CA SER A 215 -11.22 8.07 -13.84
C SER A 215 -11.62 6.64 -13.47
N PRO A 216 -12.47 6.42 -12.43
CA PRO A 216 -13.08 7.44 -11.58
C PRO A 216 -12.08 8.05 -10.57
N GLN A 217 -12.28 9.32 -10.25
CA GLN A 217 -11.58 10.01 -9.16
C GLN A 217 -12.18 9.60 -7.81
N GLY A 218 -11.37 9.63 -6.76
CA GLY A 218 -11.81 9.35 -5.39
C GLY A 218 -12.24 7.91 -5.13
N PHE A 219 -11.88 6.98 -6.02
CA PHE A 219 -12.15 5.55 -5.83
C PHE A 219 -11.46 5.01 -4.58
N GLU A 220 -12.24 4.37 -3.71
CA GLU A 220 -11.79 3.81 -2.43
C GLU A 220 -11.88 2.27 -2.43
N VAL A 221 -10.86 1.61 -1.90
CA VAL A 221 -10.82 0.17 -1.68
C VAL A 221 -10.42 -0.13 -0.23
N LYS A 222 -11.07 -1.09 0.40
CA LYS A 222 -10.72 -1.55 1.75
C LYS A 222 -9.70 -2.69 1.66
N ALA A 223 -8.59 -2.60 2.38
CA ALA A 223 -7.63 -3.68 2.49
C ALA A 223 -8.26 -4.86 3.26
N LEU A 224 -8.28 -6.04 2.66
CA LEU A 224 -8.82 -7.27 3.24
C LEU A 224 -7.70 -8.27 3.51
N GLY A 225 -7.83 -9.05 4.57
CA GLY A 225 -6.95 -10.20 4.82
C GLY A 225 -7.35 -11.40 3.96
N GLY A 226 -6.39 -12.25 3.62
CA GLY A 226 -6.60 -13.47 2.83
C GLY A 226 -6.53 -13.28 1.31
N CYS A 227 -6.49 -12.03 0.83
CA CYS A 227 -6.35 -11.68 -0.57
C CYS A 227 -5.58 -10.37 -0.74
N PHE A 228 -5.22 -10.03 -1.97
CA PHE A 228 -4.88 -8.65 -2.32
C PHE A 228 -5.99 -8.04 -3.16
N GLN A 229 -6.12 -6.73 -3.07
CA GLN A 229 -7.03 -5.97 -3.88
C GLN A 229 -6.33 -5.45 -5.12
N GLN A 230 -6.78 -5.87 -6.30
CA GLN A 230 -6.14 -5.46 -7.55
C GLN A 230 -6.81 -4.24 -8.17
N VAL A 231 -6.01 -3.18 -8.39
CA VAL A 231 -6.47 -1.94 -9.04
C VAL A 231 -5.50 -1.55 -10.15
N ASP A 232 -5.93 -1.67 -11.40
CA ASP A 232 -5.10 -1.34 -12.56
C ASP A 232 -5.43 0.04 -13.13
N PHE A 233 -4.45 0.68 -13.75
CA PHE A 233 -4.64 1.90 -14.55
C PHE A 233 -4.39 1.57 -16.02
N ILE A 234 -5.34 1.90 -16.90
CA ILE A 234 -5.28 1.59 -18.33
C ILE A 234 -5.42 2.88 -19.13
N GLU A 235 -4.43 3.24 -19.93
CA GLU A 235 -4.47 4.42 -20.80
C GLU A 235 -5.60 4.30 -21.85
N GLN A 236 -6.27 5.43 -22.15
CA GLN A 236 -7.43 5.50 -23.06
C GLN A 236 -7.09 6.01 -24.47
#